data_AF-A0A1V5R7X0-F1
#
_entry.id   AF-A0A1V5R7X0-F1
#
_cell.length_a   1.000
_cell.length_b   1.000
_cell.length_c   1.000
_cell.angle_alpha   90.00
_cell.angle_beta   90.00
_cell.angle_gamma   90.00
#
_symmetry.space_group_name_H-M   'P 1'
#
loop_
_entity.id
_entity.type
_entity.pdbx_description
1 polymer ?
#
loop_
_entity_poly.entity_id
_entity_poly.type
_entity_poly.pdbx_seq_one_letter_code
_entity_poly.pdbx_strand_id
1 'polypeptide(L)'
;MRHVAEGTRLLVIPASSEVLQAALEAGYITTFLAAGAMLGTPGCGPCMGNHLGIPANGETVISTANRNFRGRMGNPEASIYLASPAVVAASAVLGRIGTISDVRSVASHRLQIEDSERNLENDSEVAMSGQAGRMTPQDAWQAAPILTSVAANPANQNPAPSDNLPSSSLNLQSSAVTGRAWRYGDDVNTDVIFPGKYTYTIKDEAEMARHALEDLDPTFAANVQPDDVIVAGRNWGCGSSREQAVTSLRAAGIRVIVAQSFARIFFRNAVNNGLLPVVCPEAVAAIQPGEPVTVLLDRCIVRCAAGEFPFPPLSPSVAAILDAGGLLPMLRKAELS
;
A
#
# COMPACT_ATOMS: atom_id res chain seq x y z
N MET A 1 29.08 -0.04 27.27
CA MET A 1 27.83 -0.08 26.46
C MET A 1 28.12 0.60 25.13
N ARG A 2 27.58 0.11 24.01
CA ARG A 2 27.79 0.78 22.71
C ARG A 2 26.66 1.77 22.44
N HIS A 3 27.01 2.87 21.79
CA HIS A 3 26.07 3.92 21.42
C HIS A 3 25.87 3.93 19.90
N VAL A 4 24.73 4.47 19.47
CA VAL A 4 24.46 4.83 18.08
C VAL A 4 25.55 5.82 17.63
N ALA A 5 26.08 5.60 16.43
CA ALA A 5 27.14 6.44 15.88
C ALA A 5 26.68 7.89 15.65
N GLU A 6 27.60 8.84 15.74
CA GLU A 6 27.34 10.23 15.39
C GLU A 6 26.84 10.36 13.95
N GLY A 7 25.87 11.23 13.70
CA GLY A 7 25.24 11.38 12.39
C GLY A 7 24.26 10.27 12.02
N THR A 8 24.04 9.28 12.89
CA THR A 8 23.07 8.19 12.69
C THR A 8 21.91 8.31 13.68
N ARG A 9 20.69 7.98 13.24
CA ARG A 9 19.53 7.82 14.12
C ARG A 9 19.06 6.37 14.12
N LEU A 10 18.70 5.86 15.29
CA LEU A 10 18.09 4.54 15.45
C LEU A 10 16.67 4.70 16.00
N LEU A 11 15.70 4.18 15.26
CA LEU A 11 14.30 4.12 15.69
C LEU A 11 13.98 2.69 16.14
N VAL A 12 13.47 2.55 17.36
CA VAL A 12 12.91 1.28 17.86
C VAL A 12 11.41 1.45 18.01
N ILE A 13 10.65 0.63 17.28
CA ILE A 13 9.18 0.71 17.24
C ILE A 13 8.63 -0.68 17.59
N PRO A 14 8.07 -0.87 18.79
CA PRO A 14 7.45 -2.13 19.17
C PRO A 14 6.25 -2.48 18.27
N ALA A 15 6.03 -3.76 18.04
CA ALA A 15 4.92 -4.22 17.20
C ALA A 15 3.54 -4.01 17.84
N SER A 16 3.46 -4.02 19.17
CA SER A 16 2.24 -3.82 19.94
C SER A 16 2.53 -3.27 21.34
N SER A 17 1.48 -2.86 22.06
CA SER A 17 1.59 -2.43 23.46
C SER A 17 2.09 -3.53 24.38
N GLU A 18 1.72 -4.78 24.12
CA GLU A 18 2.17 -5.94 24.89
C GLU A 18 3.65 -6.22 24.66
N VAL A 19 4.12 -6.13 23.41
CA VAL A 19 5.56 -6.27 23.10
C VAL A 19 6.37 -5.14 23.75
N LEU A 20 5.83 -3.91 23.75
CA LEU A 20 6.45 -2.79 24.46
C LEU A 20 6.55 -3.08 25.96
N GLN A 21 5.47 -3.55 26.59
CA GLN A 21 5.43 -3.85 28.02
C GLN A 21 6.44 -4.96 28.38
N ALA A 22 6.46 -6.06 27.63
CA ALA A 22 7.42 -7.14 27.84
C ALA A 22 8.87 -6.66 27.67
N ALA A 23 9.14 -5.82 26.66
CA ALA A 23 10.46 -5.25 26.43
C ALA A 23 10.89 -4.23 27.52
N LEU A 24 9.94 -3.53 28.14
CA LEU A 24 10.19 -2.66 29.30
C LEU A 24 10.56 -3.49 30.52
N GLU A 25 9.77 -4.52 30.84
CA GLU A 25 10.00 -5.42 31.97
C GLU A 25 11.34 -6.17 31.86
N ALA A 26 11.70 -6.60 30.64
CA ALA A 26 13.00 -7.22 30.36
C ALA A 26 14.18 -6.23 30.33
N GLY A 27 13.93 -4.92 30.46
CA GLY A 27 14.98 -3.88 30.42
C GLY A 27 15.56 -3.59 29.02
N TYR A 28 14.97 -4.15 27.96
CA TYR A 28 15.43 -3.93 26.59
C TYR A 28 15.21 -2.49 26.13
N ILE A 29 14.07 -1.88 26.48
CA ILE A 29 13.81 -0.48 26.14
C ILE A 29 14.84 0.44 26.81
N THR A 30 15.14 0.23 28.09
CA THR A 30 16.19 0.97 28.81
C THR A 30 17.54 0.82 28.10
N THR A 31 17.84 -0.38 27.62
CA THR A 31 19.07 -0.66 26.85
C THR A 31 19.11 0.16 25.55
N PHE A 32 18.03 0.19 24.77
CA PHE A 32 17.98 0.95 23.53
C PHE A 32 18.06 2.47 23.77
N LEU A 33 17.35 2.98 24.77
CA LEU A 33 17.38 4.41 25.12
C LEU A 33 18.78 4.84 25.57
N ALA A 34 19.44 4.05 26.42
CA ALA A 34 20.80 4.35 26.86
C ALA A 34 21.82 4.27 25.72
N ALA A 35 21.57 3.47 24.68
CA ALA A 35 22.38 3.45 23.46
C ALA A 35 22.16 4.68 22.55
N GLY A 36 21.17 5.53 22.83
CA GLY A 36 20.83 6.71 22.02
C GLY A 36 19.75 6.46 20.97
N ALA A 37 19.00 5.35 21.07
CA ALA A 37 17.86 5.12 20.20
C ALA A 37 16.66 5.98 20.60
N MET A 38 15.80 6.27 19.62
CA MET A 38 14.51 6.91 19.84
C MET A 38 13.41 5.85 19.82
N LEU A 39 12.50 5.91 20.79
CA LEU A 39 11.37 5.01 20.89
C LEU A 39 10.15 5.59 20.15
N GLY A 40 9.60 4.84 19.20
CA GLY A 40 8.32 5.17 18.55
C GLY A 40 7.13 4.54 19.27
N THR A 41 5.94 5.06 18.99
CA THR A 41 4.69 4.45 19.47
C THR A 41 4.47 3.09 18.80
N PRO A 42 3.95 2.08 19.51
CA PRO A 42 3.65 0.79 18.90
C PRO A 42 2.77 0.91 17.65
N GLY A 43 3.19 0.27 16.55
CA GLY A 43 2.49 0.34 15.27
C GLY A 43 3.44 0.37 14.07
N CYS A 44 2.92 0.80 12.91
CA CYS A 44 3.66 0.73 11.65
C CYS A 44 4.80 1.76 11.54
N GLY A 45 4.64 2.96 12.11
CA GLY A 45 5.62 4.04 12.00
C GLY A 45 6.00 4.37 10.55
N PRO A 46 7.28 4.68 10.27
CA PRO A 46 7.73 5.10 8.95
C PRO A 46 7.70 3.97 7.91
N CYS A 47 7.52 2.70 8.30
CA CYS A 47 7.43 1.56 7.38
C CYS A 47 6.35 1.72 6.30
N MET A 48 5.28 2.46 6.60
CA MET A 48 4.19 2.76 5.67
C MET A 48 4.23 4.20 5.13
N GLY A 49 5.28 4.96 5.44
CA GLY A 49 5.49 6.34 5.02
C GLY A 49 4.77 7.41 5.82
N ASN A 50 4.40 7.09 7.07
CA ASN A 50 3.71 8.01 7.98
C ASN A 50 4.45 8.10 9.32
N HIS A 51 4.01 9.04 10.16
CA HIS A 51 4.45 9.17 11.56
C HIS A 51 5.93 9.56 11.72
N LEU A 52 6.40 9.59 12.97
CA LEU A 52 7.78 9.93 13.33
C LEU A 52 8.77 8.96 12.69
N GLY A 53 9.77 9.51 11.99
CA GLY A 53 10.85 8.74 11.39
C GLY A 53 10.84 8.67 9.86
N ILE A 54 9.99 9.44 9.19
CA ILE A 54 10.06 9.61 7.72
C ILE A 54 11.49 10.07 7.35
N PRO A 55 12.13 9.47 6.33
CA PRO A 55 13.48 9.83 5.91
C PRO A 55 13.56 11.22 5.26
N ALA A 56 14.66 11.93 5.50
CA ALA A 56 15.00 13.16 4.80
C ALA A 56 15.57 12.86 3.39
N ASN A 57 15.69 13.91 2.58
CA ASN A 57 16.25 13.81 1.22
C ASN A 57 17.69 13.32 1.28
N GLY A 58 18.03 12.32 0.45
CA GLY A 58 19.35 11.72 0.42
C GLY A 58 19.69 10.83 1.63
N GLU A 59 18.78 10.67 2.59
CA GLU A 59 19.02 9.81 3.75
C GLU A 59 19.06 8.33 3.32
N THR A 60 20.03 7.60 3.89
CA THR A 60 20.15 6.15 3.72
C THR A 60 19.59 5.44 4.95
N VAL A 61 18.59 4.60 4.74
CA VAL A 61 17.89 3.85 5.79
C VAL A 61 18.16 2.36 5.62
N ILE A 62 18.55 1.70 6.71
CA ILE A 62 18.51 0.24 6.81
C ILE A 62 17.42 -0.16 7.81
N SER A 63 16.50 -1.04 7.42
CA SER A 63 15.28 -1.32 8.16
C SER A 63 14.99 -2.80 8.29
N THR A 64 14.31 -3.16 9.38
CA THR A 64 13.74 -4.50 9.62
C THR A 64 12.35 -4.67 9.00
N ALA A 65 11.89 -3.67 8.24
CA ALA A 65 10.67 -3.75 7.45
C ALA A 65 10.75 -4.82 6.34
N ASN A 66 9.64 -5.03 5.63
CA ASN A 66 9.51 -6.04 4.58
C ASN A 66 9.49 -5.47 3.15
N ARG A 67 9.53 -4.13 2.99
CA ARG A 67 9.40 -3.44 1.70
C ARG A 67 10.26 -2.20 1.64
N ASN A 68 10.86 -1.94 0.49
CA ASN A 68 11.76 -0.82 0.23
C ASN A 68 11.57 -0.19 -1.15
N PHE A 69 10.35 -0.19 -1.68
CA PHE A 69 10.04 0.53 -2.92
C PHE A 69 10.39 2.02 -2.79
N ARG A 70 10.76 2.66 -3.91
CA ARG A 70 10.97 4.11 -3.94
C ARG A 70 9.71 4.82 -3.41
N GLY A 71 9.89 5.74 -2.45
CA GLY A 71 8.78 6.45 -1.82
C GLY A 71 8.06 5.69 -0.68
N ARG A 72 8.40 4.41 -0.43
CA ARG A 72 7.67 3.56 0.54
C ARG A 72 7.62 4.14 1.95
N MET A 73 8.71 4.75 2.40
CA MET A 73 8.79 5.38 3.72
C MET A 73 8.43 6.87 3.68
N GLY A 74 7.64 7.30 2.69
CA GLY A 74 7.08 8.65 2.60
C GLY A 74 7.96 9.66 1.86
N ASN A 75 9.19 9.28 1.50
CA ASN A 75 10.12 10.12 0.75
C ASN A 75 10.74 9.36 -0.44
N PRO A 76 10.50 9.78 -1.70
CA PRO A 76 11.06 9.14 -2.89
C PRO A 76 12.54 9.48 -3.16
N GLU A 77 13.13 10.40 -2.41
CA GLU A 77 14.54 10.82 -2.50
C GLU A 77 15.45 10.12 -1.47
N ALA A 78 14.90 9.21 -0.66
CA ALA A 78 15.65 8.41 0.30
C ALA A 78 16.00 7.02 -0.26
N SER A 79 17.11 6.46 0.22
CA SER A 79 17.56 5.09 -0.13
C SER A 79 17.23 4.12 0.99
N ILE A 80 16.48 3.06 0.69
CA ILE A 80 15.95 2.13 1.70
C ILE A 80 16.47 0.72 1.45
N TYR A 81 17.10 0.14 2.46
CA TYR A 81 17.64 -1.21 2.48
C TYR A 81 16.99 -2.05 3.57
N LEU A 82 16.82 -3.34 3.32
CA LEU A 82 16.22 -4.27 4.27
C LEU A 82 17.27 -5.21 4.85
N ALA A 83 17.22 -5.44 6.15
CA ALA A 83 18.12 -6.37 6.82
C ALA A 83 17.47 -6.93 8.10
N SER A 84 18.11 -7.97 8.67
CA SER A 84 17.67 -8.51 9.96
C SER A 84 17.89 -7.51 11.11
N PRO A 85 17.15 -7.64 12.23
CA PRO A 85 17.33 -6.77 13.39
C PRO A 85 18.78 -6.67 13.88
N ALA A 86 19.52 -7.78 13.87
CA ALA A 86 20.92 -7.80 14.29
C ALA A 86 21.83 -6.94 13.39
N VAL A 87 21.64 -7.01 12.07
CA VAL A 87 22.42 -6.21 11.10
C VAL A 87 22.04 -4.73 11.19
N VAL A 88 20.75 -4.40 11.39
CA VAL A 88 20.30 -3.02 11.59
C VAL A 88 20.92 -2.44 12.87
N ALA A 89 20.89 -3.17 13.98
CA ALA A 89 21.49 -2.74 15.24
C ALA A 89 23.01 -2.54 15.13
N ALA A 90 23.72 -3.46 14.48
CA ALA A 90 25.15 -3.30 14.22
C ALA A 90 25.44 -2.08 13.32
N SER A 91 24.65 -1.88 12.27
CA SER A 91 24.79 -0.73 11.36
C SER A 91 24.60 0.61 12.09
N ALA A 92 23.62 0.68 13.00
CA ALA A 92 23.37 1.86 13.80
C ALA A 92 24.55 2.24 14.71
N VAL A 93 25.24 1.23 15.27
CA VAL A 93 26.45 1.42 16.08
C VAL A 93 27.66 1.80 15.23
N LEU A 94 27.74 1.32 13.99
CA LEU A 94 28.87 1.57 13.09
C LEU A 94 28.77 2.89 12.33
N GLY A 95 27.55 3.44 12.17
CA GLY A 95 27.28 4.62 11.34
C GLY A 95 27.36 4.37 9.83
N ARG A 96 27.37 3.09 9.42
CA ARG A 96 27.33 2.63 8.03
C ARG A 96 26.57 1.32 7.93
N ILE A 97 26.11 0.97 6.73
CA ILE A 97 25.52 -0.36 6.48
C ILE A 97 26.57 -1.44 6.77
N GLY A 98 26.28 -2.27 7.76
CA GLY A 98 27.11 -3.37 8.21
C GLY A 98 26.73 -4.70 7.55
N THR A 99 27.62 -5.67 7.70
CA THR A 99 27.46 -7.05 7.24
C THR A 99 27.28 -8.00 8.43
N ILE A 100 27.00 -9.27 8.16
CA ILE A 100 26.93 -10.30 9.21
C ILE A 100 28.26 -10.46 9.98
N SER A 101 29.39 -10.22 9.33
CA SER A 101 30.71 -10.22 9.98
C SER A 101 30.84 -9.07 10.97
N ASP A 102 30.30 -7.90 10.62
CA ASP A 102 30.27 -6.76 11.53
C ASP A 102 29.38 -7.03 12.75
N VAL A 103 28.26 -7.75 12.60
CA VAL A 103 27.44 -8.17 13.75
C VAL A 103 28.28 -8.96 14.76
N ARG A 104 29.12 -9.89 14.27
CA ARG A 104 30.01 -10.66 15.14
C ARG A 104 31.06 -9.79 15.80
N SER A 105 31.67 -8.85 15.07
CA SER A 105 32.65 -7.90 15.62
C SER A 105 32.04 -6.98 16.69
N VAL A 106 30.81 -6.53 16.46
CA VAL A 106 30.04 -5.77 17.44
C VAL A 106 29.63 -6.69 18.60
N ALA A 107 29.27 -7.95 18.40
CA ALA A 107 28.95 -8.86 19.50
C ALA A 107 30.18 -9.28 20.33
N SER A 108 31.35 -9.44 19.69
CA SER A 108 32.53 -10.13 20.24
C SER A 108 33.26 -9.38 21.36
N HIS A 109 32.86 -8.16 21.70
CA HIS A 109 33.42 -7.47 22.89
C HIS A 109 32.71 -7.85 24.20
N ARG A 110 31.63 -8.64 24.14
CA ARG A 110 30.93 -9.19 25.32
C ARG A 110 31.05 -10.71 25.44
N LEU A 111 31.45 -11.42 24.38
CA LEU A 111 31.61 -12.89 24.39
C LEU A 111 32.93 -13.39 25.00
N GLN A 112 33.77 -12.51 25.58
CA GLN A 112 34.88 -12.94 26.44
C GLN A 112 34.47 -13.15 27.91
N ILE A 113 33.19 -12.93 28.25
CA ILE A 113 32.61 -13.27 29.54
C ILE A 113 31.34 -14.07 29.24
N GLU A 114 31.35 -15.36 29.61
CA GLU A 114 30.28 -16.37 29.44
C GLU A 114 30.23 -17.10 28.09
N ASP A 115 31.32 -17.81 27.77
CA ASP A 115 31.23 -19.13 27.12
C ASP A 115 30.90 -20.17 28.20
N SER A 116 29.62 -20.30 28.51
CA SER A 116 29.06 -21.51 29.11
C SER A 116 27.65 -21.66 28.58
N GLU A 117 27.51 -22.51 27.56
CA GLU A 117 26.28 -23.17 27.10
C GLU A 117 24.97 -22.47 27.47
N ARG A 118 24.54 -21.51 26.65
CA ARG A 118 23.13 -21.12 26.59
C ARG A 118 22.49 -21.78 25.38
N ASN A 119 21.74 -22.85 25.67
CA ASN A 119 20.80 -23.50 24.77
C ASN A 119 19.95 -22.46 24.03
N LEU A 120 19.99 -22.51 22.69
CA LEU A 120 19.06 -21.82 21.79
C LEU A 120 17.64 -22.43 21.80
N GLU A 121 17.33 -23.31 22.76
CA GLU A 121 16.04 -24.02 22.87
C GLU A 121 15.09 -23.43 23.93
N ASN A 122 15.49 -22.37 24.65
CA ASN A 122 14.60 -21.66 25.58
C ASN A 122 14.30 -20.24 25.07
N ASP A 123 13.87 -20.10 23.81
CA ASP A 123 12.80 -19.15 23.54
C ASP A 123 11.52 -19.81 24.06
N SER A 124 11.36 -19.83 25.39
CA SER A 124 10.03 -19.98 25.96
C SER A 124 9.19 -18.91 25.27
N GLU A 125 8.16 -19.32 24.53
CA GLU A 125 7.04 -18.45 24.19
C GLU A 125 6.88 -17.49 25.35
N VAL A 126 7.10 -16.20 25.12
CA VAL A 126 6.71 -15.19 26.11
C VAL A 126 5.21 -15.41 26.23
N ALA A 127 4.81 -16.18 27.25
CA ALA A 127 3.44 -16.49 27.52
C ALA A 127 2.80 -15.12 27.72
N MET A 128 1.99 -14.72 26.74
CA MET A 128 1.24 -13.48 26.76
C MET A 128 0.18 -13.60 27.86
N SER A 129 0.60 -13.49 29.12
CA SER A 129 -0.28 -13.52 30.30
C SER A 129 -0.80 -12.13 30.63
N GLY A 130 -0.54 -11.13 29.80
CA GLY A 130 -1.14 -9.81 29.91
C GLY A 130 -2.60 -9.87 29.50
N GLN A 131 -3.51 -9.79 30.47
CA GLN A 131 -4.86 -9.26 30.26
C GLN A 131 -4.76 -7.78 29.88
N ALA A 132 -4.22 -7.46 28.70
CA ALA A 132 -4.60 -6.23 28.04
C ALA A 132 -6.10 -6.40 27.76
N GLY A 133 -6.93 -5.48 28.25
CA GLY A 133 -8.37 -5.48 27.98
C GLY A 133 -8.58 -5.46 26.47
N ARG A 134 -8.69 -6.65 25.85
CA ARG A 134 -9.21 -6.80 24.51
C ARG A 134 -10.63 -6.27 24.63
N MET A 135 -10.84 -5.05 24.14
CA MET A 135 -12.17 -4.50 24.00
C MET A 135 -12.96 -5.52 23.18
N THR A 136 -13.88 -6.23 23.84
CA THR A 136 -14.71 -7.20 23.14
C THR A 136 -15.61 -6.44 22.17
N PRO A 137 -16.13 -7.09 21.11
CA PRO A 137 -17.17 -6.47 20.30
C PRO A 137 -18.32 -5.93 21.16
N GLN A 138 -18.65 -6.59 22.28
CA GLN A 138 -19.61 -6.10 23.29
C GLN A 138 -19.14 -4.81 23.98
N ASP A 139 -17.89 -4.72 24.43
CA ASP A 139 -17.36 -3.51 25.09
C ASP A 139 -17.30 -2.31 24.12
N ALA A 140 -16.96 -2.57 22.85
CA ALA A 140 -16.97 -1.56 21.80
C ALA A 140 -18.39 -1.07 21.47
N TRP A 141 -19.39 -1.97 21.48
CA TRP A 141 -20.80 -1.64 21.25
C TRP A 141 -21.45 -0.91 22.44
N GLN A 142 -21.03 -1.19 23.67
CA GLN A 142 -21.57 -0.50 24.86
C GLN A 142 -20.88 0.84 25.17
N ALA A 143 -19.62 1.02 24.79
CA ALA A 143 -18.91 2.29 24.92
C ALA A 143 -19.22 3.28 23.79
N ALA A 144 -19.74 2.79 22.66
CA ALA A 144 -20.28 3.65 21.62
C ALA A 144 -21.65 4.20 22.09
N PRO A 145 -21.87 5.53 22.16
CA PRO A 145 -23.23 6.03 22.32
C PRO A 145 -24.06 5.44 21.18
N ILE A 146 -25.22 4.85 21.51
CA ILE A 146 -26.17 4.40 20.50
C ILE A 146 -26.47 5.62 19.63
N LEU A 147 -25.89 5.67 18.44
CA LEU A 147 -26.19 6.67 17.42
C LEU A 147 -27.59 6.36 16.89
N THR A 148 -28.61 6.72 17.66
CA THR A 148 -30.01 6.74 17.22
C THR A 148 -30.29 7.87 16.24
N SER A 149 -29.36 8.82 16.11
CA SER A 149 -29.27 9.74 14.98
C SER A 149 -27.86 10.30 14.90
N VAL A 150 -27.28 10.34 13.70
CA VAL A 150 -26.12 11.18 13.44
C VAL A 150 -26.62 12.62 13.41
N ALA A 151 -26.72 13.27 14.58
CA ALA A 151 -26.83 14.72 14.63
C ALA A 151 -25.48 15.28 14.20
N ALA A 152 -25.42 15.83 12.99
CA ALA A 152 -24.22 16.40 12.41
C ALA A 152 -23.57 17.44 13.33
N ASN A 153 -22.28 17.28 13.60
CA ASN A 153 -21.46 18.32 14.21
C ASN A 153 -21.36 19.49 13.20
N PRO A 154 -21.83 20.71 13.52
CA PRO A 154 -21.89 21.82 12.57
C PRO A 154 -20.51 22.28 12.06
N ALA A 155 -19.42 21.91 12.73
CA ALA A 155 -18.05 22.22 12.31
C ALA A 155 -17.42 21.16 11.40
N ASN A 156 -18.09 20.03 11.15
CA ASN A 156 -17.62 18.95 10.27
C ASN A 156 -18.73 18.53 9.30
N GLN A 157 -19.46 19.51 8.76
CA GLN A 157 -20.39 19.29 7.67
C GLN A 157 -19.62 19.17 6.36
N ASN A 158 -18.98 18.02 6.14
CA ASN A 158 -19.11 17.46 4.81
C ASN A 158 -20.51 16.84 4.76
N PRO A 159 -21.36 17.19 3.79
CA PRO A 159 -22.60 16.45 3.61
C PRO A 159 -22.25 14.96 3.54
N ALA A 160 -23.09 14.11 4.14
CA ALA A 160 -23.12 12.71 3.72
C ALA A 160 -23.07 12.72 2.19
N PRO A 161 -22.20 11.91 1.53
CA PRO A 161 -22.08 11.95 0.08
C PRO A 161 -23.50 11.91 -0.45
N SER A 162 -23.90 12.98 -1.16
CA SER A 162 -25.23 13.03 -1.72
C SER A 162 -25.39 11.75 -2.52
N ASP A 163 -26.55 11.11 -2.44
CA ASP A 163 -26.89 9.95 -3.28
C ASP A 163 -26.81 10.25 -4.80
N ASN A 164 -26.41 11.49 -5.15
CA ASN A 164 -25.83 11.88 -6.42
C ASN A 164 -24.30 11.85 -6.37
N LEU A 165 -23.70 10.67 -6.16
CA LEU A 165 -22.49 10.35 -6.91
C LEU A 165 -22.85 10.62 -8.38
N PRO A 166 -22.07 11.35 -9.19
CA PRO A 166 -22.22 11.25 -10.62
C PRO A 166 -22.12 9.76 -10.90
N SER A 167 -23.26 9.17 -11.27
CA SER A 167 -23.34 7.80 -11.70
C SER A 167 -22.67 7.74 -13.06
N SER A 168 -21.34 7.83 -13.06
CA SER A 168 -20.54 7.02 -13.97
C SER A 168 -20.63 5.57 -13.47
N SER A 169 -21.86 5.08 -13.29
CA SER A 169 -22.18 3.69 -13.46
C SER A 169 -21.59 3.33 -14.80
N LEU A 170 -20.67 2.39 -14.80
CA LEU A 170 -20.25 1.72 -16.03
C LEU A 170 -21.50 1.14 -16.65
N ASN A 171 -22.08 1.90 -17.57
CA ASN A 171 -23.08 1.37 -18.45
C ASN A 171 -22.29 0.60 -19.52
N LEU A 172 -21.96 -0.66 -19.23
CA LEU A 172 -21.41 -1.59 -20.22
C LEU A 172 -22.36 -1.79 -21.43
N GLN A 173 -23.52 -1.12 -21.48
CA GLN A 173 -24.30 -0.92 -22.71
C GLN A 173 -23.45 -0.34 -23.86
N SER A 174 -22.40 0.43 -23.56
CA SER A 174 -21.39 0.75 -24.57
C SER A 174 -20.39 -0.41 -24.66
N SER A 175 -20.53 -1.21 -25.72
CA SER A 175 -19.69 -2.39 -25.99
C SER A 175 -18.21 -2.07 -26.27
N ALA A 176 -17.82 -0.79 -26.23
CA ALA A 176 -16.48 -0.32 -26.51
C ALA A 176 -16.05 0.82 -25.54
N VAL A 177 -14.78 0.80 -25.14
CA VAL A 177 -14.10 1.93 -24.47
C VAL A 177 -12.99 2.41 -25.41
N THR A 178 -12.93 3.69 -25.73
CA THR A 178 -11.89 4.26 -26.62
C THR A 178 -11.27 5.48 -25.99
N GLY A 179 -9.95 5.51 -25.91
CA GLY A 179 -9.18 6.66 -25.43
C GLY A 179 -7.70 6.55 -25.75
N ARG A 180 -6.91 7.49 -25.26
CA ARG A 180 -5.46 7.51 -25.48
C ARG A 180 -4.76 6.53 -24.52
N ALA A 181 -3.69 5.92 -25.00
CA ALA A 181 -2.87 5.00 -24.20
C ALA A 181 -1.92 5.74 -23.25
N TRP A 182 -2.00 5.45 -21.96
CA TRP A 182 -0.99 5.81 -20.95
C TRP A 182 -0.11 4.61 -20.67
N ARG A 183 1.13 4.63 -21.14
CA ARG A 183 2.01 3.45 -21.09
C ARG A 183 2.97 3.49 -19.92
N TYR A 184 2.98 2.43 -19.11
CA TYR A 184 3.89 2.23 -17.99
C TYR A 184 4.59 0.87 -18.04
N GLY A 185 5.70 0.76 -17.31
CA GLY A 185 6.54 -0.43 -17.27
C GLY A 185 6.03 -1.55 -16.34
N ASP A 186 6.94 -2.42 -15.96
CA ASP A 186 6.70 -3.52 -15.00
C ASP A 186 6.71 -3.02 -13.55
N ASP A 187 6.12 -3.80 -12.65
CA ASP A 187 6.23 -3.66 -11.18
C ASP A 187 5.80 -2.29 -10.63
N VAL A 188 4.88 -1.62 -11.34
CA VAL A 188 4.22 -0.42 -10.84
C VAL A 188 3.34 -0.79 -9.65
N ASN A 189 3.78 -0.40 -8.45
CA ASN A 189 3.16 -0.79 -7.20
C ASN A 189 2.08 0.19 -6.74
N THR A 190 1.24 -0.23 -5.79
CA THR A 190 0.12 0.59 -5.29
C THR A 190 0.57 1.85 -4.54
N ASP A 191 1.79 1.90 -4.00
CA ASP A 191 2.33 3.09 -3.34
C ASP A 191 2.70 4.19 -4.35
N VAL A 192 2.94 3.87 -5.63
CA VAL A 192 3.16 4.87 -6.69
C VAL A 192 1.93 5.14 -7.56
N ILE A 193 0.97 4.21 -7.60
CA ILE A 193 -0.35 4.45 -8.23
C ILE A 193 -1.15 5.47 -7.41
N PHE A 194 -1.17 5.30 -6.09
CA PHE A 194 -1.71 6.29 -5.17
C PHE A 194 -0.75 6.47 -4.00
N PRO A 195 -0.05 7.61 -3.90
CA PRO A 195 1.00 7.83 -2.91
C PRO A 195 0.60 7.41 -1.49
N GLY A 196 1.47 6.62 -0.86
CA GLY A 196 1.20 6.07 0.48
C GLY A 196 0.90 7.12 1.54
N LYS A 197 1.51 8.31 1.39
CA LYS A 197 1.28 9.52 2.19
C LYS A 197 -0.18 9.99 2.22
N TYR A 198 -0.99 9.65 1.21
CA TYR A 198 -2.38 10.06 1.08
C TYR A 198 -3.41 8.99 1.45
N THR A 199 -3.00 7.71 1.53
CA THR A 199 -3.91 6.55 1.62
C THR A 199 -4.97 6.67 2.71
N TYR A 200 -4.64 7.25 3.86
CA TYR A 200 -5.52 7.30 5.04
C TYR A 200 -5.98 8.71 5.40
N THR A 201 -5.52 9.72 4.65
CA THR A 201 -5.80 11.14 4.91
C THR A 201 -6.79 11.70 3.89
N ILE A 202 -6.70 11.29 2.64
CA ILE A 202 -7.63 11.67 1.57
C ILE A 202 -8.76 10.65 1.49
N LYS A 203 -10.00 11.12 1.56
CA LYS A 203 -11.22 10.29 1.50
C LYS A 203 -12.13 10.62 0.31
N ASP A 204 -12.01 11.82 -0.22
CA ASP A 204 -12.78 12.26 -1.37
C ASP A 204 -12.19 11.69 -2.66
N GLU A 205 -13.02 11.06 -3.50
CA GLU A 205 -12.56 10.39 -4.71
C GLU A 205 -12.03 11.39 -5.76
N ALA A 206 -12.63 12.57 -5.86
CA ALA A 206 -12.18 13.59 -6.80
C ALA A 206 -10.81 14.13 -6.40
N GLU A 207 -10.53 14.27 -5.11
CA GLU A 207 -9.20 14.58 -4.60
C GLU A 207 -8.22 13.40 -4.82
N MET A 208 -8.65 12.15 -4.63
CA MET A 208 -7.80 10.99 -4.92
C MET A 208 -7.34 10.98 -6.39
N ALA A 209 -8.23 11.36 -7.32
CA ALA A 209 -7.92 11.45 -8.74
C ALA A 209 -6.79 12.46 -9.04
N ARG A 210 -6.73 13.58 -8.31
CA ARG A 210 -5.68 14.61 -8.48
C ARG A 210 -4.29 14.12 -8.11
N HIS A 211 -4.21 13.10 -7.26
CA HIS A 211 -2.95 12.50 -6.81
C HIS A 211 -2.67 11.13 -7.46
N ALA A 212 -3.49 10.72 -8.42
CA ALA A 212 -3.27 9.49 -9.17
C ALA A 212 -1.94 9.55 -9.91
N LEU A 213 -1.09 8.54 -9.70
CA LEU A 213 0.22 8.36 -10.32
C LEU A 213 1.24 9.50 -10.06
N GLU A 214 0.98 10.44 -9.15
CA GLU A 214 1.81 11.65 -8.96
C GLU A 214 3.31 11.37 -8.74
N ASP A 215 3.64 10.38 -7.90
CA ASP A 215 5.04 10.02 -7.61
C ASP A 215 5.73 9.27 -8.78
N LEU A 216 4.95 8.78 -9.76
CA LEU A 216 5.43 8.04 -10.95
C LEU A 216 5.44 8.91 -12.22
N ASP A 217 4.32 9.56 -12.51
CA ASP A 217 4.07 10.44 -13.64
C ASP A 217 3.24 11.66 -13.17
N PRO A 218 3.91 12.76 -12.79
CA PRO A 218 3.25 14.00 -12.35
C PRO A 218 2.34 14.64 -13.41
N THR A 219 2.45 14.22 -14.68
CA THR A 219 1.65 14.79 -15.77
C THR A 219 0.31 14.07 -15.95
N PHE A 220 0.15 12.87 -15.40
CA PHE A 220 -1.02 12.04 -15.61
C PHE A 220 -2.33 12.74 -15.19
N ALA A 221 -2.44 13.12 -13.92
CA ALA A 221 -3.69 13.64 -13.36
C ALA A 221 -4.18 14.94 -14.04
N ALA A 222 -3.27 15.74 -14.57
CA ALA A 222 -3.62 16.99 -15.27
C ALA A 222 -4.07 16.77 -16.72
N ASN A 223 -3.72 15.65 -17.34
CA ASN A 223 -3.86 15.44 -18.79
C ASN A 223 -4.73 14.23 -19.16
N VAL A 224 -5.01 13.33 -18.21
CA VAL A 224 -5.89 12.19 -18.40
C VAL A 224 -7.30 12.67 -18.77
N GLN A 225 -7.90 12.00 -19.75
CA GLN A 225 -9.29 12.24 -20.14
C GLN A 225 -10.15 11.02 -19.80
N PRO A 226 -11.48 11.20 -19.62
CA PRO A 226 -12.39 10.08 -19.53
C PRO A 226 -12.17 9.10 -20.69
N ASP A 227 -12.18 7.80 -20.38
CA ASP A 227 -11.98 6.69 -21.30
C ASP A 227 -10.56 6.46 -21.83
N ASP A 228 -9.59 7.28 -21.42
CA ASP A 228 -8.18 6.95 -21.59
C ASP A 228 -7.87 5.57 -20.98
N VAL A 229 -6.90 4.88 -21.59
CA VAL A 229 -6.59 3.48 -21.28
C VAL A 229 -5.18 3.40 -20.70
N ILE A 230 -5.04 2.81 -19.52
CA ILE A 230 -3.70 2.50 -18.99
C ILE A 230 -3.21 1.21 -19.66
N VAL A 231 -1.98 1.25 -20.17
CA VAL A 231 -1.27 0.13 -20.78
C VAL A 231 -0.03 -0.17 -19.95
N ALA A 232 0.03 -1.32 -19.30
CA ALA A 232 1.05 -1.62 -18.30
C ALA A 232 1.82 -2.91 -18.59
N GLY A 233 3.04 -2.98 -18.06
CA GLY A 233 3.86 -4.18 -18.11
C GLY A 233 3.36 -5.32 -17.22
N ARG A 234 4.29 -6.07 -16.66
CA ARG A 234 4.03 -7.19 -15.74
C ARG A 234 3.78 -6.68 -14.32
N ASN A 235 2.99 -7.45 -13.58
CA ASN A 235 2.77 -7.28 -12.14
C ASN A 235 2.23 -5.89 -11.73
N TRP A 236 1.35 -5.32 -12.56
CA TRP A 236 0.71 -4.03 -12.26
C TRP A 236 -0.09 -4.09 -10.95
N GLY A 237 0.06 -3.06 -10.12
CA GLY A 237 -0.62 -2.93 -8.84
C GLY A 237 -0.04 -3.82 -7.73
N CYS A 238 1.24 -4.17 -7.81
CA CYS A 238 1.89 -4.97 -6.76
C CYS A 238 2.03 -4.19 -5.43
N GLY A 239 2.35 -4.89 -4.34
CA GLY A 239 2.58 -4.27 -3.04
C GLY A 239 1.37 -4.23 -2.10
N SER A 240 0.95 -3.04 -1.67
CA SER A 240 -0.07 -2.85 -0.62
C SER A 240 -1.48 -3.17 -1.11
N SER A 241 -2.34 -3.71 -0.25
CA SER A 241 -3.72 -4.10 -0.58
C SER A 241 -4.71 -2.94 -0.71
N ARG A 242 -4.20 -1.71 -0.80
CA ARG A 242 -4.97 -0.46 -0.71
C ARG A 242 -5.89 -0.34 -1.92
N GLU A 243 -7.20 -0.25 -1.66
CA GLU A 243 -8.22 -0.09 -2.69
C GLU A 243 -8.18 1.29 -3.35
N GLN A 244 -7.65 2.29 -2.63
CA GLN A 244 -7.48 3.68 -3.09
C GLN A 244 -6.66 3.79 -4.39
N ALA A 245 -5.74 2.85 -4.64
CA ALA A 245 -5.00 2.77 -5.89
C ALA A 245 -5.93 2.52 -7.10
N VAL A 246 -7.03 1.80 -6.91
CA VAL A 246 -8.06 1.59 -7.93
C VAL A 246 -9.03 2.76 -7.96
N THR A 247 -9.46 3.23 -6.78
CA THR A 247 -10.41 4.35 -6.65
C THR A 247 -9.89 5.62 -7.32
N SER A 248 -8.63 5.99 -7.09
CA SER A 248 -7.98 7.15 -7.71
C SER A 248 -7.99 7.09 -9.24
N LEU A 249 -7.65 5.94 -9.83
CA LEU A 249 -7.66 5.75 -11.29
C LEU A 249 -9.08 5.80 -11.87
N ARG A 250 -10.04 5.14 -11.21
CA ARG A 250 -11.45 5.18 -11.62
C ARG A 250 -11.99 6.60 -11.57
N ALA A 251 -11.73 7.32 -10.48
CA ALA A 251 -12.17 8.70 -10.29
C ALA A 251 -11.49 9.68 -11.28
N ALA A 252 -10.28 9.34 -11.76
CA ALA A 252 -9.61 10.05 -12.85
C ALA A 252 -10.22 9.77 -14.25
N GLY A 253 -11.24 8.91 -14.35
CA GLY A 253 -11.94 8.60 -15.59
C GLY A 253 -11.44 7.35 -16.32
N ILE A 254 -10.50 6.59 -15.74
CA ILE A 254 -10.04 5.33 -16.31
C ILE A 254 -11.11 4.25 -16.09
N ARG A 255 -11.53 3.61 -17.18
CA ARG A 255 -12.47 2.46 -17.13
C ARG A 255 -11.80 1.12 -17.37
N VAL A 256 -10.68 1.12 -18.10
CA VAL A 256 -9.97 -0.11 -18.49
C VAL A 256 -8.47 0.05 -18.29
N ILE A 257 -7.84 -1.00 -17.77
CA ILE A 257 -6.39 -1.16 -17.77
C ILE A 257 -6.06 -2.41 -18.58
N VAL A 258 -5.16 -2.29 -19.55
CA VAL A 258 -4.61 -3.42 -20.32
C VAL A 258 -3.19 -3.67 -19.83
N ALA A 259 -2.90 -4.87 -19.31
CA ALA A 259 -1.57 -5.19 -18.79
C ALA A 259 -1.05 -6.56 -19.24
N GLN A 260 0.26 -6.80 -19.14
CA GLN A 260 0.80 -8.15 -19.33
C GLN A 260 0.40 -9.07 -18.16
N SER A 261 0.39 -8.53 -16.94
CA SER A 261 -0.14 -9.22 -15.77
C SER A 261 -0.45 -8.25 -14.63
N PHE A 262 -1.31 -8.67 -13.72
CA PHE A 262 -1.69 -7.90 -12.53
C PHE A 262 -1.29 -8.64 -11.25
N ALA A 263 -0.98 -7.87 -10.21
CA ALA A 263 -0.93 -8.42 -8.87
C ALA A 263 -2.33 -8.84 -8.40
N ARG A 264 -2.43 -10.00 -7.74
CA ARG A 264 -3.69 -10.65 -7.36
C ARG A 264 -4.67 -9.74 -6.62
N ILE A 265 -4.19 -8.96 -5.67
CA ILE A 265 -5.05 -8.11 -4.82
C ILE A 265 -5.57 -6.91 -5.63
N PHE A 266 -4.70 -6.25 -6.39
CA PHE A 266 -5.11 -5.15 -7.25
C PHE A 266 -6.15 -5.60 -8.27
N PHE A 267 -5.93 -6.75 -8.92
CA PHE A 267 -6.90 -7.31 -9.87
C PHE A 267 -8.29 -7.47 -9.25
N ARG A 268 -8.37 -7.98 -8.01
CA ARG A 268 -9.65 -8.12 -7.31
C ARG A 268 -10.26 -6.77 -6.96
N ASN A 269 -9.46 -5.82 -6.46
CA ASN A 269 -9.93 -4.47 -6.14
C ASN A 269 -10.46 -3.76 -7.41
N ALA A 270 -9.78 -3.91 -8.55
CA ALA A 270 -10.20 -3.35 -9.83
C ALA A 270 -11.61 -3.81 -10.19
N VAL A 271 -11.80 -5.14 -10.27
CA VAL A 271 -13.11 -5.74 -10.55
C VAL A 271 -14.17 -5.26 -9.56
N ASN A 272 -13.86 -5.30 -8.25
CA ASN A 272 -14.83 -4.92 -7.21
C ASN A 272 -15.28 -3.46 -7.30
N ASN A 273 -14.45 -2.57 -7.85
CA ASN A 273 -14.75 -1.13 -8.00
C ASN A 273 -15.23 -0.76 -9.41
N GLY A 274 -15.48 -1.75 -10.27
CA GLY A 274 -15.89 -1.52 -11.65
C GLY A 274 -14.75 -1.22 -12.61
N LEU A 275 -13.50 -1.06 -12.17
CA LEU A 275 -12.39 -0.88 -13.08
C LEU A 275 -12.08 -2.21 -13.79
N LEU A 276 -12.05 -2.25 -15.13
CA LEU A 276 -11.81 -3.49 -15.87
C LEU A 276 -10.30 -3.77 -16.06
N PRO A 277 -9.73 -4.81 -15.44
CA PRO A 277 -8.38 -5.29 -15.77
C PRO A 277 -8.42 -6.29 -16.93
N VAL A 278 -7.77 -5.96 -18.04
CA VAL A 278 -7.58 -6.82 -19.21
C VAL A 278 -6.15 -7.34 -19.25
N VAL A 279 -5.98 -8.66 -19.28
CA VAL A 279 -4.67 -9.29 -19.50
C VAL A 279 -4.51 -9.56 -21.00
N CYS A 280 -3.61 -8.83 -21.66
CA CYS A 280 -3.35 -8.98 -23.09
C CYS A 280 -1.88 -8.60 -23.42
N PRO A 281 -0.92 -9.51 -23.18
CA PRO A 281 0.50 -9.23 -23.36
C PRO A 281 0.86 -8.76 -24.78
N GLU A 282 0.22 -9.32 -25.80
CA GLU A 282 0.45 -9.00 -27.20
C GLU A 282 0.03 -7.57 -27.55
N ALA A 283 -1.14 -7.13 -27.04
CA ALA A 283 -1.56 -5.73 -27.18
C ALA A 283 -0.59 -4.78 -26.47
N VAL A 284 -0.16 -5.12 -25.24
CA VAL A 284 0.83 -4.31 -24.52
C VAL A 284 2.14 -4.21 -25.29
N ALA A 285 2.60 -5.27 -25.94
CA ALA A 285 3.82 -5.22 -26.74
C ALA A 285 3.68 -4.26 -27.94
N ALA A 286 2.48 -4.16 -28.53
CA ALA A 286 2.22 -3.36 -29.72
C ALA A 286 1.93 -1.87 -29.44
N ILE A 287 1.17 -1.56 -28.38
CA ILE A 287 0.59 -0.22 -28.17
C ILE A 287 1.64 0.84 -27.80
N GLN A 288 1.73 1.93 -28.55
CA GLN A 288 2.59 3.09 -28.29
C GLN A 288 1.94 4.11 -27.34
N PRO A 289 2.73 4.88 -26.56
CA PRO A 289 2.21 5.95 -25.72
C PRO A 289 1.41 6.99 -26.52
N GLY A 290 0.23 7.38 -26.02
CA GLY A 290 -0.62 8.41 -26.59
C GLY A 290 -1.45 7.99 -27.79
N GLU A 291 -1.25 6.79 -28.36
CA GLU A 291 -2.05 6.32 -29.49
C GLU A 291 -3.50 5.99 -29.05
N PRO A 292 -4.49 6.07 -29.96
CA PRO A 292 -5.85 5.65 -29.66
C PRO A 292 -5.94 4.13 -29.51
N VAL A 293 -6.55 3.68 -28.42
CA VAL A 293 -6.83 2.28 -28.12
C VAL A 293 -8.33 2.11 -27.93
N THR A 294 -8.89 1.07 -28.54
CA THR A 294 -10.29 0.68 -28.35
C THR A 294 -10.36 -0.71 -27.74
N VAL A 295 -11.01 -0.85 -26.59
CA VAL A 295 -11.31 -2.14 -25.95
C VAL A 295 -12.76 -2.51 -26.21
N LEU A 296 -12.97 -3.59 -26.96
CA LEU A 296 -14.26 -4.14 -27.35
C LEU A 296 -14.62 -5.29 -26.43
N LEU A 297 -15.62 -5.07 -25.59
CA LEU A 297 -15.99 -5.98 -24.49
C LEU A 297 -16.82 -7.16 -25.00
N ASP A 298 -17.71 -6.89 -25.97
CA ASP A 298 -18.55 -7.88 -26.64
C ASP A 298 -17.74 -8.93 -27.43
N ARG A 299 -16.65 -8.48 -28.05
CA ARG A 299 -15.77 -9.32 -28.86
C ARG A 299 -14.51 -9.77 -28.14
N CYS A 300 -14.28 -9.28 -26.93
CA CYS A 300 -13.05 -9.51 -26.15
C CYS A 300 -11.78 -9.18 -26.97
N ILE A 301 -11.73 -7.97 -27.56
CA ILE A 301 -10.63 -7.50 -28.41
C ILE A 301 -10.07 -6.17 -27.90
N VAL A 302 -8.76 -6.04 -27.83
CA VAL A 302 -8.04 -4.76 -27.77
C VAL A 302 -7.60 -4.40 -29.18
N ARG A 303 -8.00 -3.21 -29.66
CA ARG A 303 -7.64 -2.68 -30.99
C ARG A 303 -6.76 -1.45 -30.85
N CYS A 304 -5.68 -1.41 -31.61
CA CYS A 304 -4.80 -0.25 -31.77
C CYS A 304 -4.29 -0.13 -33.22
N ALA A 305 -3.34 0.76 -33.51
CA ALA A 305 -2.81 0.94 -34.85
C ALA A 305 -2.16 -0.33 -35.44
N ALA A 306 -1.62 -1.20 -34.57
CA ALA A 306 -0.96 -2.44 -34.99
C ALA A 306 -1.95 -3.57 -35.35
N GLY A 307 -3.23 -3.45 -34.99
CA GLY A 307 -4.26 -4.44 -35.28
C GLY A 307 -5.15 -4.76 -34.08
N GLU A 308 -5.71 -5.97 -34.10
CA GLU A 308 -6.64 -6.48 -33.10
C GLU A 308 -6.01 -7.65 -32.33
N PHE A 309 -6.12 -7.61 -31.00
CA PHE A 309 -5.55 -8.59 -30.09
C PHE A 309 -6.66 -9.14 -29.19
N PRO A 310 -6.95 -10.46 -29.24
CA PRO A 310 -7.98 -11.04 -28.40
C PRO A 310 -7.50 -11.13 -26.94
N PHE A 311 -8.45 -11.06 -26.00
CA PHE A 311 -8.22 -11.37 -24.60
C PHE A 311 -9.25 -12.39 -24.08
N PRO A 312 -8.95 -13.13 -23.00
CA PRO A 312 -9.88 -14.14 -22.48
C PRO A 312 -11.22 -13.53 -22.05
N PRO A 313 -12.36 -14.21 -22.28
CA PRO A 313 -13.65 -13.72 -21.84
C PRO A 313 -13.72 -13.62 -20.31
N LEU A 314 -14.48 -12.64 -19.83
CA LEU A 314 -14.75 -12.48 -18.41
C LEU A 314 -15.61 -13.63 -17.91
N SER A 315 -15.34 -14.11 -16.69
CA SER A 315 -16.26 -15.08 -16.07
C SER A 315 -17.62 -14.41 -15.81
N PRO A 316 -18.74 -15.17 -15.80
CA PRO A 316 -20.07 -14.60 -15.60
C PRO A 316 -20.19 -13.75 -14.34
N SER A 317 -19.55 -14.17 -13.25
CA SER A 317 -19.53 -13.41 -11.99
C SER A 317 -18.75 -12.10 -12.09
N VAL A 318 -17.62 -12.08 -12.81
CA VAL A 318 -16.84 -10.84 -13.02
C VAL A 318 -17.60 -9.89 -13.94
N ALA A 319 -18.21 -10.40 -15.01
CA ALA A 319 -19.05 -9.61 -15.90
C ALA A 319 -20.21 -8.95 -15.14
N ALA A 320 -20.95 -9.72 -14.33
CA ALA A 320 -22.07 -9.20 -13.54
C ALA A 320 -21.64 -8.09 -12.55
N ILE A 321 -20.47 -8.23 -11.92
CA ILE A 321 -19.92 -7.20 -11.04
C ILE A 321 -19.63 -5.92 -11.82
N LEU A 322 -18.95 -6.03 -12.97
CA LEU A 322 -18.57 -4.88 -13.78
C LEU A 322 -19.79 -4.19 -14.41
N ASP A 323 -20.77 -4.96 -14.89
CA ASP A 323 -22.04 -4.47 -15.44
C ASP A 323 -22.86 -3.69 -14.42
N ALA A 324 -22.76 -4.06 -13.14
CA ALA A 324 -23.39 -3.32 -12.06
C ALA A 324 -22.63 -2.03 -11.70
N GLY A 325 -21.41 -1.84 -12.22
CA GLY A 325 -20.50 -0.75 -11.86
C GLY A 325 -19.67 -1.02 -10.60
N GLY A 326 -19.57 -2.29 -10.18
CA GLY A 326 -18.83 -2.74 -9.02
C GLY A 326 -19.62 -3.70 -8.13
N LEU A 327 -18.93 -4.31 -7.16
CA LEU A 327 -19.47 -5.35 -6.29
C LEU A 327 -20.55 -4.81 -5.36
N LEU A 328 -20.32 -3.63 -4.75
CA LEU A 328 -21.30 -3.01 -3.86
C LEU A 328 -22.60 -2.63 -4.61
N PRO A 329 -22.55 -1.95 -5.78
CA PRO A 329 -23.73 -1.76 -6.63
C PRO A 329 -24.48 -3.06 -6.98
N MET A 330 -23.75 -4.13 -7.31
CA MET A 330 -24.34 -5.44 -7.63
C MET A 330 -25.13 -6.00 -6.44
N LEU A 331 -24.53 -5.99 -5.25
CA LEU A 331 -25.16 -6.52 -4.04
C LEU A 331 -26.40 -5.70 -3.64
N ARG A 332 -26.35 -4.37 -3.73
CA ARG A 332 -27.52 -3.52 -3.45
C ARG A 332 -28.69 -3.79 -4.39
N LYS A 333 -28.43 -4.08 -5.67
CA LYS A 333 -29.49 -4.46 -6.61
C LYS A 333 -30.14 -5.80 -6.25
N ALA A 334 -29.35 -6.76 -5.76
CA ALA A 334 -29.84 -8.09 -5.38
C ALA A 334 -30.65 -8.09 -4.07
N GLU A 335 -30.39 -7.14 -3.15
CA GLU A 335 -31.19 -7.00 -1.92
C GLU A 335 -32.57 -6.34 -2.16
N LEU A 336 -32.73 -5.64 -3.29
CA LEU A 336 -33.96 -4.95 -3.67
C LEU A 336 -34.87 -5.77 -4.61
N SER A 337 -34.45 -6.97 -5.01
CA SER A 337 -35.15 -7.90 -5.92
C SER A 337 -35.69 -9.12 -5.20
#